data_AF-A0A5K3G2C5-F1
#
_entry.id   AF-A0A5K3G2C5-F1
#
_cell.length_a   1.000
_cell.length_b   1.000
_cell.length_c   1.000
_cell.angle_alpha   90.00
_cell.angle_beta   90.00
_cell.angle_gamma   90.00
#
_symmetry.space_group_name_H-M   'P 1'
#
loop_
_entity.id
_entity.type
_entity.pdbx_description
1 polymer ?
#
loop_
_entity_poly.entity_id
_entity_poly.type
_entity_poly.pdbx_seq_one_letter_code
_entity_poly.pdbx_strand_id
1 'polypeptide(L)'
;MLSEIQFGGRITDPEDMVIMVTLTRHMFKEYMFQQDFELIPGYIIPHLSTVNQFLGFVNSLPTHESPESIHLHPNAEIAYLTQVSENMMANILATAPPDTIEDIDEAVDVYEADAPATGPTKEMQIRELCTSMLSRLPPLYNPFTIPERLRALGNLKPSVIFLRQEVQRISKLLDITQSVLKDLVDAIDGKIIVNEGLREAMDSIYFAKVPPIWHRVRVD
;
A
#
# COMPACT_ATOMS: atom_id res chain seq x y z
N MET A 1 -6.02 20.35 29.47
CA MET A 1 -4.89 19.82 30.26
C MET A 1 -4.43 18.46 29.74
N LEU A 2 -5.27 17.41 29.74
CA LEU A 2 -4.87 16.11 29.19
C LEU A 2 -4.54 16.16 27.68
N SER A 3 -5.51 16.55 26.84
CA SER A 3 -5.36 16.53 25.38
C SER A 3 -4.20 17.41 24.88
N GLU A 4 -4.19 18.70 25.22
CA GLU A 4 -3.26 19.67 24.63
C GLU A 4 -1.89 19.75 25.33
N ILE A 5 -1.83 19.55 26.65
CA ILE A 5 -0.58 19.77 27.41
C ILE A 5 0.15 18.44 27.64
N GLN A 6 -0.54 17.38 28.05
CA GLN A 6 0.12 16.09 28.33
C GLN A 6 0.37 15.24 27.08
N PHE A 7 -0.61 15.19 26.17
CA PHE A 7 -0.52 14.39 24.94
C PHE A 7 -0.20 15.22 23.69
N GLY A 8 -0.56 16.51 23.68
CA GLY A 8 -0.41 17.36 22.49
C GLY A 8 1.03 17.57 22.04
N GLY A 9 2.01 17.52 22.95
CA GLY A 9 3.44 17.58 22.57
C GLY A 9 3.95 16.37 21.78
N ARG A 10 3.19 15.26 21.73
CA ARG A 10 3.54 14.06 20.94
C ARG A 10 2.80 13.97 19.61
N ILE A 11 1.76 14.79 19.42
CA ILE A 11 0.93 14.76 18.23
C ILE A 11 1.49 15.79 17.25
N THR A 12 1.84 15.34 16.05
CA THR A 12 2.43 16.20 15.02
C THR A 12 1.39 16.80 14.08
N ASP A 13 0.28 16.08 13.86
CA ASP A 13 -0.74 16.49 12.90
C ASP A 13 -1.88 17.26 13.58
N PRO A 14 -2.32 18.39 13.00
CA PRO A 14 -3.39 19.20 13.58
C PRO A 14 -4.75 18.48 13.59
N GLU A 15 -4.98 17.58 12.63
CA GLU A 15 -6.20 16.77 12.58
C GLU A 15 -6.25 15.75 13.73
N ASP A 16 -5.13 15.11 14.04
CA ASP A 16 -5.01 14.20 15.18
C ASP A 16 -5.23 14.95 16.51
N MET A 17 -4.80 16.21 16.59
CA MET A 17 -5.08 17.07 17.73
C MET A 17 -6.58 17.32 17.90
N VAL A 18 -7.31 17.55 16.81
CA VAL A 18 -8.78 17.72 16.85
C VAL A 18 -9.46 16.44 17.32
N ILE A 19 -9.03 15.27 16.85
CA ILE A 19 -9.55 13.98 17.28
C ILE A 19 -9.31 13.78 18.77
N MET A 20 -8.09 14.00 19.26
CA MET A 20 -7.72 13.82 20.67
C MET A 20 -8.51 14.74 21.60
N VAL A 21 -8.69 16.00 21.20
CA VAL A 21 -9.51 16.97 21.94
C VAL A 21 -10.98 16.54 21.96
N THR A 22 -11.50 16.06 20.83
CA THR A 22 -12.90 15.60 20.71
C THR A 22 -13.16 14.37 21.56
N LEU A 23 -12.25 13.38 21.52
CA LEU A 23 -12.32 12.17 22.34
C LEU A 23 -12.28 12.54 23.84
N THR A 24 -11.33 13.38 24.25
CA THR A 24 -11.21 13.83 25.65
C THR A 24 -12.50 14.54 26.12
N ARG A 25 -13.09 15.41 25.28
CA ARG A 25 -14.36 16.06 25.60
C ARG A 25 -15.55 15.10 25.65
N HIS A 26 -15.53 14.02 24.87
CA HIS A 26 -16.57 13.01 24.86
C HIS A 26 -16.50 12.14 26.14
N MET A 27 -15.31 11.66 26.48
CA MET A 27 -15.10 10.72 27.58
C MET A 27 -15.17 11.39 28.96
N PHE A 28 -14.62 12.59 29.11
CA PHE A 28 -14.56 13.29 30.40
C PHE A 28 -15.69 14.31 30.53
N LYS A 29 -16.88 13.81 30.90
CA LYS A 29 -18.06 14.63 31.25
C LYS A 29 -18.57 14.25 32.62
N GLU A 30 -19.29 15.14 33.31
CA GLU A 30 -19.88 14.84 34.63
C GLU A 30 -20.81 13.61 34.60
N TYR A 31 -21.42 13.33 33.45
CA TYR A 31 -22.24 12.14 33.22
C TYR A 31 -21.47 10.82 33.42
N MET A 32 -20.14 10.83 33.30
CA MET A 32 -19.30 9.63 33.48
C MET A 32 -19.34 9.05 34.89
N PHE A 33 -19.75 9.84 35.88
CA PHE A 33 -19.81 9.42 37.28
C PHE A 33 -21.15 8.78 37.66
N GLN A 34 -22.09 8.69 36.73
CA GLN A 34 -23.37 8.02 36.97
C GLN A 34 -23.21 6.51 36.92
N GLN A 35 -23.97 5.81 37.77
CA GLN A 35 -23.90 4.36 37.92
C GLN A 35 -24.37 3.59 36.66
N ASP A 36 -25.19 4.24 35.82
CA ASP A 36 -25.69 3.69 34.55
C ASP A 36 -24.87 4.18 33.34
N PHE A 37 -23.71 4.81 33.56
CA PHE A 37 -22.88 5.29 32.47
C PHE A 37 -22.16 4.13 31.79
N GLU A 38 -22.58 3.84 30.57
CA GLU A 38 -21.89 2.98 29.64
C GLU A 38 -20.96 3.83 28.78
N LEU A 39 -19.66 3.49 28.81
CA LEU A 39 -18.67 4.08 27.91
C LEU A 39 -19.10 3.81 26.45
N ILE A 40 -19.49 2.56 26.23
CA ILE A 40 -19.89 1.91 24.97
C ILE A 40 -20.87 0.80 25.38
N PRO A 41 -21.84 0.41 24.55
CA PRO A 41 -22.77 -0.67 24.89
C PRO A 41 -22.05 -1.92 25.41
N GLY A 42 -22.31 -2.28 26.67
CA GLY A 42 -21.67 -3.42 27.35
C GLY A 42 -20.38 -3.13 28.15
N TYR A 43 -19.85 -1.90 28.09
CA TYR A 43 -18.69 -1.46 28.89
C TYR A 43 -19.12 -0.41 29.93
N ILE A 44 -19.41 -0.87 31.14
CA ILE A 44 -19.76 -0.01 32.28
C ILE A 44 -18.51 0.42 33.05
N ILE A 45 -18.54 1.62 33.66
CA ILE A 45 -17.51 2.04 34.62
C ILE A 45 -17.85 1.44 36.00
N PRO A 46 -17.07 0.48 36.52
CA PRO A 46 -17.39 -0.16 37.79
C PRO A 46 -17.01 0.74 38.98
N HIS A 47 -17.95 0.96 39.91
CA HIS A 47 -17.69 1.67 41.17
C HIS A 47 -17.11 0.71 42.21
N LEU A 48 -15.81 0.43 42.09
CA LEU A 48 -15.10 -0.49 42.99
C LEU A 48 -14.09 0.28 43.87
N SER A 49 -13.84 -0.23 45.08
CA SER A 49 -13.03 0.48 46.07
C SER A 49 -11.59 -0.05 46.15
N THR A 50 -11.35 -1.27 45.66
CA THR A 50 -10.06 -1.97 45.81
C THR A 50 -9.49 -2.36 44.46
N VAL A 51 -8.17 -2.20 44.29
CA VAL A 51 -7.45 -2.56 43.05
C VAL A 51 -7.72 -4.00 42.61
N ASN A 52 -7.75 -4.95 43.54
CA ASN A 52 -8.04 -6.36 43.23
C ASN A 52 -9.44 -6.57 42.62
N GLN A 53 -10.42 -5.74 42.99
CA GLN A 53 -11.76 -5.81 42.41
C GLN A 53 -11.74 -5.27 40.96
N PHE A 54 -11.01 -4.17 40.71
CA PHE A 54 -10.82 -3.67 39.35
C PHE A 54 -10.11 -4.69 38.47
N LEU A 55 -9.07 -5.36 38.97
CA LEU A 55 -8.38 -6.42 38.23
C LEU A 55 -9.31 -7.61 37.94
N GLY A 56 -10.14 -8.01 38.91
CA GLY A 56 -11.16 -9.04 38.70
C GLY A 56 -12.15 -8.68 37.60
N PHE A 57 -12.58 -7.41 37.53
CA PHE A 57 -13.45 -6.92 36.48
C PHE A 57 -12.77 -6.89 35.11
N VAL A 58 -11.54 -6.37 35.02
CA VAL A 58 -10.77 -6.36 33.76
C VAL A 58 -10.57 -7.77 33.21
N ASN A 59 -10.28 -8.74 34.08
CA ASN A 59 -10.15 -10.15 33.69
C ASN A 59 -11.48 -10.81 33.27
N SER A 60 -12.62 -10.22 33.61
CA SER A 60 -13.93 -10.71 33.17
C SER A 60 -14.35 -10.20 31.79
N LEU A 61 -13.64 -9.19 31.27
CA LEU A 61 -13.92 -8.63 29.94
C LEU A 61 -13.45 -9.58 28.82
N PRO A 62 -14.07 -9.51 27.63
CA PRO A 62 -13.65 -10.28 26.47
C PRO A 62 -12.19 -9.99 26.09
N THR A 63 -11.43 -11.03 25.72
CA THR A 63 -10.05 -10.86 25.21
C THR A 63 -10.01 -10.24 23.82
N HIS A 64 -11.06 -10.44 23.02
CA HIS A 64 -11.24 -9.79 21.72
C HIS A 64 -12.21 -8.63 21.86
N GLU A 65 -11.72 -7.43 21.58
CA GLU A 65 -12.52 -6.20 21.59
C GLU A 65 -12.93 -5.84 20.16
N SER A 66 -14.17 -5.38 19.97
CA SER A 66 -14.62 -4.85 18.68
C SER A 66 -14.04 -3.45 18.44
N PRO A 67 -13.84 -2.99 17.19
CA PRO A 67 -13.35 -1.63 16.92
C PRO A 67 -14.23 -0.53 17.52
N GLU A 68 -15.50 -0.83 17.74
CA GLU A 68 -16.43 0.08 18.39
C GLU A 68 -15.99 0.39 19.83
N SER A 69 -15.33 -0.55 20.52
CA SER A 69 -14.74 -0.38 21.88
C SER A 69 -13.75 0.78 21.98
N ILE A 70 -13.13 1.15 20.85
CA ILE A 70 -12.18 2.25 20.72
C ILE A 70 -12.73 3.42 19.91
N HIS A 71 -14.06 3.48 19.74
CA HIS A 71 -14.79 4.51 18.99
C HIS A 71 -14.45 4.54 17.49
N LEU A 72 -14.06 3.41 16.91
CA LEU A 72 -13.85 3.27 15.47
C LEU A 72 -15.06 2.62 14.79
N HIS A 73 -15.19 2.88 13.49
CA HIS A 73 -16.18 2.21 12.65
C HIS A 73 -15.81 0.72 12.49
N PRO A 74 -16.77 -0.23 12.49
CA PRO A 74 -16.50 -1.67 12.38
C PRO A 74 -15.67 -2.06 11.15
N ASN A 75 -15.77 -1.31 10.05
CA ASN A 75 -14.90 -1.48 8.87
C ASN A 75 -13.38 -1.36 9.15
N ALA A 76 -12.98 -0.76 10.27
CA ALA A 76 -11.58 -0.70 10.68
C ALA A 76 -11.01 -2.11 10.93
N GLU A 77 -11.83 -3.05 11.43
CA GLU A 77 -11.42 -4.45 11.61
C GLU A 77 -11.18 -5.14 10.27
N ILE A 78 -12.06 -4.89 9.29
CA ILE A 78 -11.91 -5.43 7.94
C ILE A 78 -10.60 -4.93 7.32
N ALA A 79 -10.32 -3.63 7.43
CA ALA A 79 -9.08 -3.05 6.93
C ALA A 79 -7.84 -3.64 7.61
N TYR A 80 -7.89 -3.77 8.95
CA TYR A 80 -6.81 -4.39 9.73
C TYR A 80 -6.58 -5.85 9.34
N LEU A 81 -7.62 -6.68 9.30
CA LEU A 81 -7.53 -8.09 8.93
C LEU A 81 -7.08 -8.27 7.49
N THR A 82 -7.51 -7.40 6.57
CA THR A 82 -7.02 -7.39 5.19
C THR A 82 -5.52 -7.13 5.16
N GLN A 83 -5.03 -6.10 5.87
CA GLN A 83 -3.61 -5.79 5.94
C GLN A 83 -2.78 -6.91 6.59
N VAL A 84 -3.30 -7.53 7.65
CA VAL A 84 -2.65 -8.69 8.29
C VAL A 84 -2.59 -9.88 7.33
N SER A 85 -3.67 -10.14 6.58
CA SER A 85 -3.72 -11.21 5.58
C SER A 85 -2.74 -10.95 4.43
N GLU A 86 -2.69 -9.73 3.90
CA GLU A 86 -1.72 -9.33 2.87
C GLU A 86 -0.27 -9.51 3.36
N ASN A 87 0.03 -9.07 4.59
CA ASN A 87 1.34 -9.25 5.20
C ASN A 87 1.67 -10.73 5.42
N MET A 88 0.70 -11.54 5.85
CA MET A 88 0.87 -12.98 6.02
C MET A 88 1.17 -13.66 4.67
N MET A 89 0.41 -13.35 3.61
CA MET A 89 0.66 -13.87 2.27
C MET A 89 2.03 -13.42 1.74
N ALA A 90 2.40 -12.15 1.95
CA ALA A 90 3.71 -11.63 1.56
C ALA A 90 4.85 -12.36 2.28
N ASN A 91 4.70 -12.65 3.58
CA ASN A 91 5.69 -13.38 4.37
C ASN A 91 5.80 -14.85 3.94
N ILE A 92 4.68 -15.50 3.61
CA ILE A 92 4.67 -16.86 3.05
C ILE A 92 5.42 -16.88 1.72
N LEU A 93 5.12 -15.94 0.82
CA LEU A 93 5.81 -15.82 -0.47
C LEU A 93 7.31 -15.56 -0.31
N ALA A 94 7.71 -14.76 0.68
CA ALA A 94 9.11 -14.47 0.96
C ALA A 94 9.87 -15.66 1.58
N THR A 95 9.17 -16.57 2.27
CA THR A 95 9.76 -17.77 2.91
C THR A 95 9.75 -18.98 1.97
N ALA A 96 8.92 -18.96 0.91
CA ALA A 96 8.87 -20.02 -0.08
C ALA A 96 10.23 -20.18 -0.78
N PRO A 97 10.74 -21.42 -0.97
CA PRO A 97 11.95 -21.64 -1.74
C PRO A 97 11.79 -21.07 -3.15
N PRO A 98 12.78 -20.34 -3.68
CA PRO A 98 12.72 -19.79 -5.04
C PRO A 98 12.54 -20.87 -6.13
N ASP A 99 12.89 -22.12 -5.85
CA ASP A 99 12.90 -23.22 -6.82
C ASP A 99 11.62 -24.09 -6.80
N THR A 100 10.68 -23.89 -5.87
CA THR A 100 9.46 -24.74 -5.78
C THR A 100 8.24 -24.19 -6.52
N ILE A 101 8.36 -23.04 -7.19
CA ILE A 101 7.25 -22.49 -8.00
C ILE A 101 7.25 -23.10 -9.43
N GLU A 102 8.31 -23.79 -9.83
CA GLU A 102 8.35 -24.52 -11.12
C GLU A 102 7.43 -25.77 -11.11
N ASP A 103 7.13 -26.35 -9.95
CA ASP A 103 6.49 -27.69 -9.87
C ASP A 103 4.99 -27.68 -9.49
N ILE A 104 4.33 -26.54 -9.34
CA ILE A 104 2.94 -26.50 -8.83
C ILE A 104 1.90 -26.76 -9.95
N ASP A 105 2.29 -26.73 -11.23
CA ASP A 105 1.40 -27.08 -12.35
C ASP A 105 1.51 -28.56 -12.80
N GLU A 106 2.37 -29.37 -12.16
CA GLU A 106 2.67 -30.76 -12.56
C GLU A 106 1.93 -31.85 -11.77
N ALA A 107 0.86 -31.52 -11.04
CA ALA A 107 0.06 -32.52 -10.32
C ALA A 107 -1.18 -33.03 -11.09
N VAL A 108 -1.19 -32.97 -12.43
CA VAL A 108 -2.22 -33.63 -13.26
C VAL A 108 -1.55 -34.46 -14.36
N ASP A 109 -1.70 -35.77 -14.19
CA ASP A 109 -1.58 -36.85 -15.18
C ASP A 109 -0.18 -37.18 -15.74
N VAL A 110 0.45 -38.12 -15.03
CA VAL A 110 1.47 -39.04 -15.53
C VAL A 110 0.93 -39.82 -16.75
N TYR A 111 1.38 -39.46 -17.96
CA TYR A 111 1.52 -40.38 -19.09
C TYR A 111 2.70 -39.96 -19.97
N GLU A 112 3.54 -40.96 -20.28
CA GLU A 112 4.79 -40.90 -21.03
C GLU A 112 4.76 -40.06 -22.32
N ALA A 113 5.74 -39.17 -22.51
CA ALA A 113 6.38 -38.90 -23.81
C ALA A 113 7.60 -37.98 -23.65
N ASP A 114 8.71 -38.35 -24.30
CA ASP A 114 9.92 -37.55 -24.54
C ASP A 114 9.61 -36.17 -25.16
N ALA A 115 9.42 -35.17 -24.31
CA ALA A 115 9.48 -33.76 -24.66
C ALA A 115 10.16 -33.01 -23.50
N PRO A 116 11.03 -32.00 -23.73
CA PRO A 116 11.43 -31.12 -22.66
C PRO A 116 10.19 -30.36 -22.21
N ALA A 117 9.54 -30.86 -21.16
CA ALA A 117 8.50 -30.17 -20.41
C ALA A 117 9.18 -29.04 -19.63
N THR A 118 9.55 -27.99 -20.34
CA THR A 118 9.89 -26.71 -19.73
C THR A 118 8.65 -25.85 -19.91
N GLY A 119 7.86 -25.71 -18.85
CA GLY A 119 6.86 -24.64 -18.78
C GLY A 119 7.51 -23.29 -19.12
N PRO A 120 6.74 -22.26 -19.50
CA PRO A 120 7.33 -20.98 -19.85
C PRO A 120 8.20 -20.49 -18.68
N THR A 121 9.52 -20.39 -18.92
CA THR A 121 10.46 -19.97 -17.89
C THR A 121 10.03 -18.62 -17.32
N LYS A 122 10.36 -18.34 -16.05
CA LYS A 122 10.08 -17.05 -15.39
C LYS A 122 10.38 -15.86 -16.32
N GLU A 123 11.49 -15.94 -17.05
CA GLU A 123 11.94 -14.93 -18.01
C GLU A 123 11.02 -14.79 -19.23
N MET A 124 10.50 -15.90 -19.79
CA MET A 124 9.54 -15.85 -20.90
C MET A 124 8.21 -15.21 -20.48
N GLN A 125 7.71 -15.52 -19.28
CA GLN A 125 6.48 -14.92 -18.75
C GLN A 125 6.64 -13.42 -18.53
N ILE A 126 7.76 -13.00 -17.95
CA ILE A 126 8.07 -11.58 -17.74
C ILE A 126 8.19 -10.86 -19.09
N ARG A 127 8.83 -11.48 -20.09
CA ARG A 127 8.96 -10.91 -21.43
C ARG A 127 7.60 -10.67 -22.09
N GLU A 128 6.68 -11.63 -21.99
CA GLU A 128 5.32 -11.47 -22.51
C GLU A 128 4.59 -10.34 -21.79
N LEU A 129 4.68 -10.29 -20.46
CA LEU A 129 4.06 -9.25 -19.65
C LEU A 129 4.60 -7.86 -19.99
N CYS A 130 5.92 -7.71 -20.11
CA CYS A 130 6.56 -6.46 -20.52
C CYS A 130 6.15 -6.03 -21.93
N THR A 131 6.07 -6.98 -22.88
CA THR A 131 5.64 -6.69 -24.25
C THR A 131 4.18 -6.24 -24.29
N SER A 132 3.31 -6.89 -23.52
CA SER A 132 1.91 -6.50 -23.34
C SER A 132 1.79 -5.10 -22.73
N MET A 133 2.56 -4.79 -21.68
CA MET A 133 2.60 -3.45 -21.08
C MET A 133 3.10 -2.39 -22.05
N LEU A 134 4.16 -2.68 -22.83
CA LEU A 134 4.68 -1.77 -23.86
C LEU A 134 3.64 -1.46 -24.94
N SER A 135 2.84 -2.46 -25.35
CA SER A 135 1.79 -2.26 -26.36
C SER A 135 0.62 -1.39 -25.87
N ARG A 136 0.37 -1.36 -24.56
CA ARG A 136 -0.70 -0.57 -23.94
C ARG A 136 -0.25 0.84 -23.54
N LEU A 137 1.05 1.11 -23.57
CA LEU A 137 1.60 2.40 -23.14
C LEU A 137 1.21 3.51 -24.12
N PRO A 138 0.71 4.66 -23.64
CA PRO A 138 0.48 5.83 -24.50
C PRO A 138 1.76 6.29 -25.20
N PRO A 139 1.66 6.90 -26.39
CA PRO A 139 2.82 7.46 -27.06
C PRO A 139 3.46 8.57 -26.21
N LEU A 140 4.78 8.70 -26.30
CA LEU A 140 5.51 9.76 -25.64
C LEU A 140 5.01 11.14 -26.09
N TYR A 141 4.97 12.05 -25.13
CA TYR A 141 4.63 13.44 -25.34
C TYR A 141 5.59 14.12 -26.33
N ASN A 142 5.06 14.72 -27.39
CA ASN A 142 5.89 15.41 -28.37
C ASN A 142 6.42 16.74 -27.78
N PRO A 143 7.75 16.91 -27.69
CA PRO A 143 8.39 18.04 -27.01
C PRO A 143 8.10 19.41 -27.65
N PHE A 144 7.67 19.45 -28.90
CA PHE A 144 7.38 20.70 -29.63
C PHE A 144 5.91 21.12 -29.54
N THR A 145 4.98 20.16 -29.65
CA THR A 145 3.54 20.45 -29.69
C THR A 145 2.96 20.89 -28.34
N ILE A 146 3.54 20.42 -27.24
CA ILE A 146 3.02 20.65 -25.90
C ILE A 146 3.29 22.08 -25.41
N PRO A 147 4.52 22.63 -25.54
CA PRO A 147 4.77 24.03 -25.22
C PRO A 147 3.90 25.00 -26.04
N GLU A 148 3.63 24.68 -27.31
CA GLU A 148 2.79 25.50 -28.18
C GLU A 148 1.32 25.50 -27.73
N ARG A 149 0.76 24.32 -27.42
CA ARG A 149 -0.60 24.19 -26.88
C ARG A 149 -0.76 24.86 -25.51
N LEU A 150 0.25 24.74 -24.65
CA LEU A 150 0.28 25.41 -23.34
C LEU A 150 0.34 26.94 -23.49
N ARG A 151 1.09 27.45 -24.49
CA ARG A 151 1.10 28.88 -24.84
C ARG A 151 -0.25 29.38 -25.32
N ALA A 152 -0.95 28.61 -26.15
CA ALA A 152 -2.29 28.95 -26.64
C ALA A 152 -3.35 29.05 -25.52
N LEU A 153 -3.20 28.31 -24.42
CA LEU A 153 -4.12 28.31 -23.28
C LEU A 153 -3.94 29.51 -22.31
N GLY A 154 -2.80 30.20 -22.43
CA GLY A 154 -2.44 31.37 -21.62
C GLY A 154 -1.36 31.05 -20.57
N ASN A 155 -0.11 31.38 -20.89
CA ASN A 155 1.10 31.03 -20.12
C ASN A 155 1.10 31.43 -18.63
N LEU A 156 0.36 32.47 -18.25
CA LEU A 156 0.42 33.05 -16.90
C LEU A 156 -0.75 32.64 -16.00
N LYS A 157 -1.63 31.76 -16.46
CA LYS A 157 -2.72 31.23 -15.63
C LYS A 157 -2.15 30.17 -14.66
N PRO A 158 -2.43 30.25 -13.34
CA PRO A 158 -1.96 29.25 -12.38
C PRO A 158 -2.30 27.80 -12.75
N SER A 159 -3.47 27.56 -13.35
CA SER A 159 -3.88 26.24 -13.85
C SER A 159 -3.02 25.72 -15.00
N VAL A 160 -2.51 26.61 -15.87
CA VAL A 160 -1.64 26.25 -17.00
C VAL A 160 -0.22 25.97 -16.53
N ILE A 161 0.24 26.66 -15.48
CA ILE A 161 1.53 26.39 -14.84
C ILE A 161 1.53 25.00 -14.20
N PHE A 162 0.47 24.66 -13.46
CA PHE A 162 0.29 23.33 -12.87
C PHE A 162 0.23 22.24 -13.97
N LEU A 163 -0.59 22.45 -15.01
CA LEU A 163 -0.69 21.52 -16.12
C LEU A 163 0.67 21.29 -16.80
N ARG A 164 1.48 22.34 -16.97
CA ARG A 164 2.83 22.22 -17.53
C ARG A 164 3.72 21.32 -16.66
N GLN A 165 3.70 21.50 -15.35
CA GLN A 165 4.49 20.68 -14.42
C GLN A 165 4.02 19.21 -14.42
N GLU A 166 2.70 18.97 -14.41
CA GLU A 166 2.17 17.61 -14.49
C GLU A 166 2.51 16.92 -15.80
N VAL A 167 2.38 17.61 -16.95
CA VAL A 167 2.76 17.02 -18.24
C VAL A 167 4.26 16.71 -18.29
N GLN A 168 5.12 17.57 -17.74
CA GLN A 168 6.55 17.28 -17.61
C GLN A 168 6.81 16.05 -16.73
N ARG A 169 6.11 15.92 -15.59
CA ARG A 169 6.23 14.78 -14.68
C ARG A 169 5.79 13.48 -15.35
N ILE A 170 4.61 13.47 -15.98
CA ILE A 170 4.07 12.29 -16.68
C ILE A 170 4.97 11.93 -17.86
N SER A 171 5.49 12.92 -18.61
CA SER A 171 6.43 12.66 -19.70
C SER A 171 7.70 11.97 -19.21
N LYS A 172 8.27 12.41 -18.08
CA LYS A 172 9.45 11.79 -17.48
C LYS A 172 9.14 10.36 -17.00
N LEU A 173 7.97 10.16 -16.38
CA LEU A 173 7.54 8.84 -15.93
C LEU A 173 7.37 7.88 -17.12
N LEU A 174 6.69 8.30 -18.19
CA LEU A 174 6.50 7.48 -19.39
C LEU A 174 7.82 7.10 -20.05
N ASP A 175 8.78 8.02 -20.09
CA ASP A 175 10.12 7.76 -20.64
C ASP A 175 10.86 6.70 -19.81
N ILE A 176 10.86 6.83 -18.48
CA ILE A 176 11.48 5.86 -17.57
C ILE A 176 10.77 4.50 -17.62
N THR A 177 9.43 4.48 -17.65
CA THR A 177 8.68 3.22 -17.76
C THR A 177 8.98 2.53 -19.09
N GLN A 178 9.01 3.28 -20.19
CA GLN A 178 9.33 2.71 -21.49
C GLN A 178 10.78 2.21 -21.58
N SER A 179 11.74 2.94 -21.02
CA SER A 179 13.14 2.51 -21.01
C SER A 179 13.31 1.24 -20.18
N VAL A 180 12.77 1.19 -18.97
CA VAL A 180 12.86 0.02 -18.07
C VAL A 180 12.23 -1.21 -18.70
N LEU A 181 11.06 -1.09 -19.34
CA LEU A 181 10.41 -2.22 -19.99
C LEU A 181 11.19 -2.74 -21.21
N LYS A 182 11.79 -1.84 -22.01
CA LYS A 182 12.65 -2.22 -23.15
C LYS A 182 13.94 -2.87 -22.68
N ASP A 183 14.60 -2.26 -21.71
CA ASP A 183 15.85 -2.75 -21.13
C ASP A 183 15.64 -4.13 -20.50
N LEU A 184 14.47 -4.39 -19.90
CA LEU A 184 14.13 -5.70 -19.33
C LEU A 184 13.92 -6.77 -20.42
N VAL A 185 13.24 -6.43 -21.53
CA VAL A 185 13.10 -7.34 -22.67
C VAL A 185 14.46 -7.63 -23.32
N ASP A 186 15.28 -6.61 -23.52
CA ASP A 186 16.62 -6.76 -24.11
C ASP A 186 17.60 -7.48 -23.17
N ALA A 187 17.43 -7.35 -21.86
CA ALA A 187 18.18 -8.12 -20.87
C ALA A 187 17.81 -9.61 -20.91
N ILE A 188 16.52 -9.94 -21.01
CA ILE A 188 16.04 -11.33 -21.17
C ILE A 188 16.52 -11.94 -22.49
N ASP A 189 16.53 -11.15 -23.57
CA ASP A 189 17.09 -11.57 -24.87
C ASP A 189 18.64 -11.66 -24.85
N GLY A 190 19.31 -11.35 -23.72
CA GLY A 190 20.75 -11.44 -23.54
C GLY A 190 21.57 -10.31 -24.19
N LYS A 191 20.93 -9.21 -24.60
CA LYS A 191 21.58 -8.06 -25.28
C LYS A 191 22.18 -7.07 -24.30
N ILE A 192 21.64 -6.97 -23.08
CA ILE A 192 22.05 -6.00 -22.05
C ILE A 192 22.34 -6.76 -20.74
N ILE A 193 23.34 -6.29 -19.98
CA ILE A 193 23.66 -6.83 -18.66
C ILE A 193 22.66 -6.32 -17.62
N VAL A 194 22.04 -7.24 -16.88
CA VAL A 194 21.09 -6.93 -15.79
C VAL A 194 21.81 -6.19 -14.66
N ASN A 195 21.43 -4.93 -14.42
CA ASN A 195 21.85 -4.17 -13.24
C ASN A 195 20.93 -4.47 -12.05
N GLU A 196 21.31 -4.03 -10.84
CA GLU A 196 20.52 -4.27 -9.62
C GLU A 196 19.09 -3.71 -9.71
N GLY A 197 18.91 -2.51 -10.28
CA GLY A 197 17.60 -1.90 -10.46
C GLY A 197 16.69 -2.62 -11.44
N LEU A 198 17.25 -3.21 -12.51
CA LEU A 198 16.53 -4.03 -13.48
C LEU A 198 16.17 -5.39 -12.89
N ARG A 199 17.03 -5.98 -12.04
CA ARG A 199 16.71 -7.20 -11.30
C ARG A 199 15.54 -6.96 -10.34
N GLU A 200 15.59 -5.87 -9.57
CA GLU A 200 14.49 -5.50 -8.66
C GLU A 200 13.19 -5.20 -9.42
N ALA A 201 13.28 -4.56 -10.59
CA ALA A 201 12.12 -4.34 -11.47
C ALA A 201 11.57 -5.66 -12.04
N MET A 202 12.42 -6.59 -12.43
CA MET A 202 12.07 -7.92 -12.93
C MET A 202 11.29 -8.72 -11.89
N ASP A 203 11.80 -8.78 -10.65
CA ASP A 203 11.13 -9.45 -9.55
C ASP A 203 9.83 -8.75 -9.17
N SER A 204 9.82 -7.41 -9.16
CA SER A 204 8.58 -6.65 -8.91
C SER A 204 7.50 -6.97 -9.94
N ILE A 205 7.84 -7.00 -11.23
CA ILE A 205 6.91 -7.33 -12.32
C ILE A 205 6.40 -8.77 -12.20
N TYR A 206 7.29 -9.71 -11.85
CA TYR A 206 6.91 -11.11 -11.62
C TYR A 206 5.91 -11.26 -10.46
N PHE A 207 6.14 -10.55 -9.35
CA PHE A 207 5.26 -10.58 -8.19
C PHE A 207 4.08 -9.58 -8.26
N ALA A 208 3.79 -9.04 -9.44
CA ALA A 208 2.74 -8.04 -9.67
C ALA A 208 2.81 -6.80 -8.73
N LYS A 209 4.03 -6.42 -8.33
CA LYS A 209 4.33 -5.21 -7.56
C LYS A 209 4.80 -4.10 -8.48
N VAL A 210 4.62 -2.85 -8.03
CA VAL A 210 5.11 -1.67 -8.74
C VAL A 210 6.64 -1.57 -8.55
N PRO A 211 7.44 -1.55 -9.63
CA PRO A 211 8.88 -1.33 -9.55
C PRO A 211 9.25 -0.04 -8.78
N PRO A 212 10.19 -0.11 -7.83
CA PRO A 212 10.57 1.05 -7.01
C PRO A 212 11.19 2.19 -7.81
N ILE A 213 11.79 1.90 -8.97
CA ILE A 213 12.31 2.92 -9.89
C ILE A 213 11.21 3.86 -10.40
N TRP A 214 9.96 3.41 -10.50
CA TRP A 214 8.83 4.25 -10.91
C TRP A 214 8.36 5.18 -9.78
N HIS A 215 8.51 4.79 -8.51
CA HIS A 215 8.18 5.64 -7.37
C HIS A 215 9.14 6.83 -7.20
N ARG A 216 10.37 6.73 -7.71
CA ARG A 216 11.40 7.78 -7.61
C ARG A 216 11.17 8.96 -8.55
N VAL A 217 10.15 8.91 -9.41
CA VAL A 217 9.79 10.03 -10.31
C VAL A 217 8.97 11.09 -9.57
N ARG A 218 9.51 11.59 -8.46
CA ARG A 218 9.05 12.82 -7.84
C ARG A 218 9.94 13.94 -8.38
N VAL A 219 9.36 14.79 -9.23
CA VAL A 219 10.02 16.02 -9.69
C VAL A 219 9.71 17.07 -8.63
N ASP A 220 10.76 17.50 -7.92
CA ASP A 220 10.75 18.71 -7.08
C ASP A 220 10.50 19.96 -7.93
#